data_AF-A0A383AED7-F1
#
_entry.id   AF-A0A383AED7-F1
#
_cell.length_a   1.000
_cell.length_b   1.000
_cell.length_c   1.000
_cell.angle_alpha   90.00
_cell.angle_beta   90.00
_cell.angle_gamma   90.00
#
_symmetry.space_group_name_H-M   'P 1'
#
loop_
_entity.id
_entity.type
_entity.pdbx_description
1 polymer ?
#
loop_
_entity_poly.entity_id
_entity_poly.type
_entity_poly.pdbx_seq_one_letter_code
_entity_poly.pdbx_strand_id
1 'polypeptide(L)'
;MCKEFVEDYEVAIKNRTIIDLSKENETGIVDVVPKFIREDEVAYITPTVSTIHPIPPVKAYFKFLEECFRCYIKNYGIEFNGKVYNDVFKIHKVRKTEGYHAWHYEKAGKHVDRVMAYMTYLEVPQKGGETEFLHQSLRIDPFVGRTLIWPGGFTHMHRGNPPLEGEKM
;
A
#
# COMPACT_ATOMS: atom_id res chain seq x y z
N MET A 1 -0.12 14.49 -8.78
CA MET A 1 -0.18 13.03 -8.55
C MET A 1 -0.78 12.66 -7.20
N CYS A 2 -0.12 12.82 -6.04
CA CYS A 2 -0.69 12.37 -4.74
C CYS A 2 -2.08 12.97 -4.46
N LYS A 3 -2.24 14.28 -4.68
CA LYS A 3 -3.53 14.96 -4.57
C LYS A 3 -4.62 14.39 -5.49
N GLU A 4 -4.28 14.06 -6.74
CA GLU A 4 -5.23 13.44 -7.68
C GLU A 4 -5.69 12.07 -7.21
N PHE A 5 -4.77 11.25 -6.66
CA PHE A 5 -5.14 9.95 -6.07
C PHE A 5 -6.13 10.10 -4.90
N VAL A 6 -5.91 11.08 -4.02
CA VAL A 6 -6.82 11.38 -2.90
C VAL A 6 -8.17 11.87 -3.42
N GLU A 7 -8.18 12.81 -4.36
CA GLU A 7 -9.41 13.37 -4.93
C GLU A 7 -10.24 12.30 -5.65
N ASP A 8 -9.61 11.46 -6.48
CA ASP A 8 -10.29 10.37 -7.19
C ASP A 8 -10.88 9.34 -6.20
N TYR A 9 -10.17 9.08 -5.10
CA TYR A 9 -10.65 8.20 -4.03
C TYR A 9 -11.89 8.76 -3.33
N GLU A 10 -11.86 10.03 -2.93
CA GLU A 10 -13.01 10.70 -2.29
C GLU A 10 -14.21 10.82 -3.24
N VAL A 11 -13.97 11.13 -4.52
CA VAL A 11 -15.02 11.13 -5.55
C VAL A 11 -15.65 9.75 -5.68
N ALA A 12 -14.84 8.69 -5.65
CA ALA A 12 -15.36 7.34 -5.77
C ALA A 12 -16.20 6.90 -4.57
N ILE A 13 -15.79 7.26 -3.34
CA ILE A 13 -16.60 7.07 -2.13
C ILE A 13 -17.93 7.80 -2.27
N LYS A 14 -17.87 9.09 -2.60
CA LYS A 14 -19.07 9.94 -2.73
C LYS A 14 -20.07 9.38 -3.75
N ASN A 15 -19.55 8.88 -4.87
CA ASN A 15 -20.36 8.33 -5.95
C ASN A 15 -20.71 6.84 -5.75
N ARG A 16 -20.24 6.21 -4.67
CA ARG A 16 -20.38 4.76 -4.40
C ARG A 16 -19.87 3.89 -5.55
N THR A 17 -18.78 4.31 -6.18
CA THR A 17 -18.12 3.59 -7.27
C THR A 17 -16.91 2.78 -6.78
N ILE A 18 -16.75 2.63 -5.46
CA ILE A 18 -15.82 1.68 -4.87
C ILE A 18 -16.50 0.30 -4.78
N ILE A 19 -15.91 -0.69 -5.45
CA ILE A 19 -16.38 -2.08 -5.38
C ILE A 19 -15.84 -2.71 -4.10
N ASP A 20 -16.75 -3.03 -3.18
CA ASP A 20 -16.45 -3.74 -1.94
C ASP A 20 -16.27 -5.24 -2.21
N LEU A 21 -15.01 -5.69 -2.33
CA LEU A 21 -14.67 -7.10 -2.58
C LEU A 21 -14.94 -8.03 -1.40
N SER A 22 -15.27 -7.49 -0.21
CA SER A 22 -15.66 -8.29 0.96
C SER A 22 -17.11 -8.77 0.91
N LYS A 23 -17.90 -8.22 -0.02
CA LYS A 23 -19.28 -8.63 -0.29
C LYS A 23 -19.33 -9.48 -1.55
N GLU A 24 -20.14 -10.52 -1.50
CA GLU A 24 -20.42 -11.37 -2.65
C GLU A 24 -21.06 -10.52 -3.75
N ASN A 25 -20.38 -10.45 -4.90
CA ASN A 25 -20.87 -9.78 -6.09
C ASN A 25 -21.50 -10.79 -7.05
N GLU A 26 -22.11 -10.29 -8.13
CA GLU A 26 -22.81 -11.10 -9.13
C GLU A 26 -21.91 -12.13 -9.85
N THR A 27 -20.59 -12.00 -9.73
CA THR A 27 -19.61 -12.94 -10.29
C THR A 27 -19.23 -14.08 -9.33
N GLY A 28 -19.74 -14.06 -8.09
CA GLY A 28 -19.48 -15.08 -7.07
C GLY A 28 -18.05 -15.05 -6.51
N ILE A 29 -17.30 -13.96 -6.76
CA ILE A 29 -15.94 -13.80 -6.25
C ILE A 29 -16.05 -13.12 -4.88
N VAL A 30 -15.70 -13.86 -3.82
CA VAL A 30 -15.53 -13.34 -2.47
C VAL A 30 -14.05 -13.39 -2.14
N ASP A 31 -13.41 -12.24 -1.98
CA ASP A 31 -12.08 -12.23 -1.36
C ASP A 31 -12.29 -12.38 0.15
N VAL A 32 -11.94 -13.53 0.70
CA VAL A 32 -12.09 -13.81 2.14
C VAL A 32 -11.03 -13.01 2.88
N VAL A 33 -11.28 -11.71 3.07
CA VAL A 33 -10.60 -10.92 4.09
C VAL A 33 -11.01 -11.56 5.42
N PRO A 34 -10.08 -12.10 6.23
CA PRO A 34 -10.44 -12.68 7.51
C PRO A 34 -11.21 -11.63 8.31
N LYS A 35 -12.52 -11.85 8.52
CA LYS A 35 -13.32 -11.05 9.44
C LYS A 35 -12.63 -11.17 10.80
N PHE A 36 -12.22 -10.02 11.37
CA PHE A 36 -11.46 -9.79 12.63
C PHE A 36 -9.97 -9.37 12.56
N ILE A 37 -9.49 -8.57 11.59
CA ILE A 37 -8.13 -7.97 11.73
C ILE A 37 -8.06 -6.43 11.57
N ARG A 38 -8.93 -5.77 10.80
CA ARG A 38 -8.80 -4.33 10.51
C ARG A 38 -10.11 -3.70 10.01
N GLU A 39 -10.36 -2.44 10.36
CA GLU A 39 -11.54 -1.63 9.96
C GLU A 39 -11.22 -0.57 8.88
N ASP A 40 -9.97 -0.49 8.43
CA ASP A 40 -9.53 0.51 7.45
C ASP A 40 -10.03 0.22 6.03
N GLU A 41 -10.17 1.29 5.25
CA GLU A 41 -10.71 1.22 3.91
C GLU A 41 -9.60 0.90 2.89
N VAL A 42 -9.89 -0.01 1.96
CA VAL A 42 -8.95 -0.47 0.95
C VAL A 42 -9.61 -0.44 -0.43
N ALA A 43 -8.97 0.23 -1.38
CA ALA A 43 -9.29 0.12 -2.80
C ALA A 43 -8.16 -0.63 -3.51
N TYR A 44 -8.50 -1.72 -4.22
CA TYR A 44 -7.55 -2.45 -5.05
C TYR A 44 -7.54 -1.86 -6.45
N ILE A 45 -6.34 -1.54 -6.92
CA ILE A 45 -6.17 -0.98 -8.25
C ILE A 45 -5.20 -1.89 -9.00
N THR A 46 -5.73 -2.81 -9.79
CA THR A 46 -4.91 -3.63 -10.67
C THR A 46 -5.10 -3.18 -12.12
N PRO A 47 -4.10 -3.37 -13.00
CA PRO A 47 -4.23 -3.02 -14.42
C PRO A 47 -5.42 -3.70 -15.12
N THR A 48 -5.87 -4.85 -14.61
CA THR A 48 -6.96 -5.67 -15.17
C THR A 48 -8.28 -5.51 -14.41
N VAL A 49 -8.25 -5.13 -13.13
CA VAL A 49 -9.43 -4.91 -12.27
C VAL A 49 -9.17 -3.70 -11.37
N SER A 50 -9.84 -2.58 -11.65
CA SER A 50 -9.87 -1.42 -10.75
C SER A 50 -11.16 -1.47 -9.96
N THR A 51 -11.09 -1.40 -8.63
CA THR A 51 -12.29 -1.31 -7.79
C THR A 51 -12.70 0.14 -7.54
N ILE A 52 -12.17 1.11 -8.29
CA ILE A 52 -12.38 2.54 -8.07
C ILE A 52 -12.56 3.31 -9.40
N HIS A 53 -13.50 4.26 -9.42
CA HIS A 53 -13.77 5.16 -10.55
C HIS A 53 -14.04 6.61 -10.10
N PRO A 54 -13.42 7.63 -10.72
CA PRO A 54 -12.51 7.57 -11.87
C PRO A 54 -11.22 6.80 -11.56
N ILE A 55 -10.59 6.23 -12.61
CA ILE A 55 -9.38 5.42 -12.44
C ILE A 55 -8.22 6.39 -12.13
N PRO A 56 -7.53 6.25 -10.98
CA PRO A 56 -6.40 7.11 -10.63
C PRO A 56 -5.27 7.05 -11.66
N PRO A 57 -4.33 8.02 -11.69
CA PRO A 57 -3.24 8.09 -12.68
C PRO A 57 -2.12 7.05 -12.44
N VAL A 58 -2.48 5.77 -12.36
CA VAL A 58 -1.62 4.63 -12.02
C VAL A 58 -0.45 4.42 -12.98
N LYS A 59 -0.63 4.72 -14.26
CA LYS A 59 0.46 4.60 -15.25
C LYS A 59 1.62 5.54 -14.93
N ALA A 60 1.31 6.79 -14.55
CA ALA A 60 2.33 7.76 -14.20
C ALA A 60 3.00 7.37 -12.87
N TYR A 61 2.24 6.89 -11.90
CA TYR A 61 2.77 6.40 -10.63
C TYR A 61 3.72 5.20 -10.81
N PHE A 62 3.35 4.19 -11.61
CA PHE A 62 4.22 3.04 -11.83
C PHE A 62 5.49 3.37 -12.60
N LYS A 63 5.46 4.34 -13.52
CA LYS A 63 6.69 4.84 -14.14
C LYS A 63 7.64 5.44 -13.09
N PHE A 64 7.11 6.27 -12.19
CA PHE A 64 7.89 6.83 -11.08
C PHE A 64 8.43 5.74 -10.14
N LEU A 65 7.60 4.74 -9.81
CA LEU A 65 8.02 3.61 -8.97
C LEU A 65 9.12 2.77 -9.64
N GLU A 66 9.05 2.56 -10.95
CA GLU A 66 10.09 1.89 -11.72
C GLU A 66 11.43 2.65 -11.65
N GLU A 67 11.41 3.98 -11.76
CA GLU A 67 12.60 4.83 -11.59
C GLU A 67 13.19 4.68 -10.17
N CYS A 68 12.34 4.71 -9.14
CA CYS A 68 12.77 4.49 -7.75
C CYS A 68 13.37 3.09 -7.54
N PHE A 69 12.74 2.06 -8.09
CA PHE A 69 13.22 0.68 -8.02
C PHE A 69 14.58 0.53 -8.73
N ARG A 70 14.75 1.13 -9.91
CA ARG A 70 16.03 1.15 -10.64
C ARG A 70 17.14 1.83 -9.85
N CYS A 71 16.84 2.93 -9.16
CA CYS A 71 17.79 3.56 -8.25
C CYS A 71 18.14 2.65 -7.07
N TYR A 72 17.15 2.00 -6.47
CA TYR A 72 17.34 1.08 -5.34
C TYR A 72 18.28 -0.07 -5.72
N ILE A 73 17.99 -0.82 -6.80
CA ILE A 73 18.81 -1.96 -7.22
C ILE A 73 20.23 -1.54 -7.57
N LYS A 74 20.41 -0.38 -8.22
CA LYS A 74 21.72 0.15 -8.58
C LYS A 74 22.54 0.51 -7.34
N ASN A 75 21.91 1.17 -6.36
CA ASN A 75 22.61 1.62 -5.15
C ASN A 75 23.09 0.45 -4.27
N TYR A 76 22.37 -0.67 -4.27
CA TYR A 76 22.71 -1.85 -3.47
C TYR A 76 23.39 -2.98 -4.26
N GLY A 77 23.65 -2.80 -5.56
CA GLY A 77 24.25 -3.84 -6.41
C GLY A 77 23.40 -5.12 -6.49
N ILE A 78 22.07 -4.97 -6.50
CA ILE A 78 21.13 -6.08 -6.52
C ILE A 78 20.81 -6.44 -7.97
N GLU A 79 20.84 -7.75 -8.27
CA GLU A 79 20.39 -8.29 -9.53
C GLU A 79 19.28 -9.31 -9.30
N PHE A 80 18.25 -9.28 -10.14
CA PHE A 80 17.18 -10.27 -10.14
C PHE A 80 17.32 -11.15 -11.38
N ASN A 81 17.36 -12.47 -11.18
CA ASN A 81 17.34 -13.42 -12.28
C ASN A 81 15.90 -13.62 -12.77
N GLY A 82 15.39 -12.62 -13.50
CA GLY A 82 14.02 -12.59 -14.00
C GLY A 82 13.38 -11.21 -13.90
N LYS A 83 12.19 -11.09 -14.47
CA LYS A 83 11.39 -9.87 -14.37
C LYS A 83 10.67 -9.83 -13.04
N VAL A 84 10.75 -8.70 -12.36
CA VAL A 84 9.94 -8.39 -11.17
C VAL A 84 8.68 -7.68 -11.65
N TYR A 85 7.52 -8.16 -11.24
CA TYR A 85 6.22 -7.57 -11.57
C TYR A 85 5.52 -7.12 -10.30
N ASN A 86 4.59 -6.19 -10.46
CA ASN A 86 3.73 -5.74 -9.39
C ASN A 86 2.49 -6.63 -9.34
N ASP A 87 2.38 -7.44 -8.30
CA ASP A 87 1.26 -8.37 -8.09
C ASP A 87 0.04 -7.64 -7.51
N VAL A 88 0.25 -6.88 -6.43
CA VAL A 88 -0.80 -6.16 -5.71
C VAL A 88 -0.49 -4.68 -5.63
N PHE A 89 -1.42 -3.85 -6.11
CA PHE A 89 -1.44 -2.41 -5.87
C PHE A 89 -2.78 -2.00 -5.27
N LYS A 90 -2.71 -1.20 -4.20
CA LYS A 90 -3.87 -0.80 -3.42
C LYS A 90 -3.62 0.55 -2.73
N ILE A 91 -4.70 1.29 -2.54
CA ILE A 91 -4.76 2.48 -1.70
C ILE A 91 -5.38 2.05 -0.37
N HIS A 92 -4.77 2.49 0.73
CA HIS A 92 -5.28 2.25 2.08
C HIS A 92 -5.58 3.58 2.74
N LYS A 93 -6.80 3.79 3.21
CA LYS A 93 -7.14 4.94 4.05
C LYS A 93 -7.28 4.45 5.49
N VAL A 94 -6.43 4.99 6.37
CA VAL A 94 -6.34 4.60 7.77
C VAL A 94 -6.73 5.79 8.64
N ARG A 95 -7.77 5.63 9.45
CA ARG A 95 -8.18 6.60 10.47
C ARG A 95 -7.52 6.30 11.81
N LYS A 96 -7.82 7.17 12.78
CA LYS A 96 -7.40 6.97 14.17
C LYS A 96 -7.88 5.60 14.66
N THR A 97 -6.99 4.85 15.30
CA THR A 97 -7.18 3.47 15.79
C THR A 97 -7.34 2.36 14.75
N GLU A 98 -7.39 2.69 13.46
CA GLU A 98 -7.42 1.71 12.38
C GLU A 98 -6.01 1.32 11.92
N GLY A 99 -5.94 0.28 11.07
CA GLY A 99 -4.72 -0.19 10.42
C GLY A 99 -4.16 -1.48 11.02
N TYR A 100 -3.05 -1.95 10.43
CA TYR A 100 -2.37 -3.17 10.87
C TYR A 100 -1.04 -2.84 11.55
N HIS A 101 -0.99 -3.03 12.87
CA HIS A 101 0.12 -2.59 13.72
C HIS A 101 1.02 -3.73 14.22
N ALA A 102 0.70 -4.98 13.86
CA ALA A 102 1.55 -6.10 14.20
C ALA A 102 2.84 -6.05 13.36
N TRP A 103 3.95 -6.46 13.97
CA TRP A 103 5.21 -6.65 13.27
C TRP A 103 5.05 -7.76 12.22
N HIS A 104 5.39 -7.46 10.99
CA HIS A 104 5.26 -8.39 9.87
C HIS A 104 6.32 -8.15 8.81
N TYR A 105 6.40 -9.07 7.85
CA TYR A 105 7.18 -8.95 6.63
C TYR A 105 6.33 -9.52 5.49
N GLU A 106 6.56 -9.05 4.26
CA GLU A 106 5.67 -9.34 3.13
C GLU A 106 5.76 -10.79 2.66
N LYS A 107 6.96 -11.37 2.72
CA LYS A 107 7.25 -12.73 2.23
C LYS A 107 6.88 -13.79 3.26
N ALA A 108 5.62 -13.81 3.70
CA ALA A 108 5.13 -14.68 4.78
C ALA A 108 3.90 -15.50 4.38
N GLY A 109 3.74 -16.69 4.98
CA GLY A 109 2.57 -17.53 4.79
C GLY A 109 2.39 -17.97 3.33
N LYS A 110 1.28 -17.53 2.70
CA LYS A 110 0.97 -17.84 1.30
C LYS A 110 1.69 -16.92 0.29
N HIS A 111 2.30 -15.82 0.73
CA HIS A 111 2.92 -14.80 -0.12
C HIS A 111 4.43 -15.03 -0.28
N VAL A 112 4.83 -16.26 -0.57
CA VAL A 112 6.26 -16.66 -0.62
C VAL A 112 7.01 -16.14 -1.85
N ASP A 113 6.30 -15.54 -2.80
CA ASP A 113 6.79 -14.98 -4.06
C ASP A 113 7.07 -13.46 -3.98
N ARG A 114 6.60 -12.78 -2.94
CA ARG A 114 6.90 -11.35 -2.73
C ARG A 114 8.39 -11.13 -2.47
N VAL A 115 9.05 -10.42 -3.38
CA VAL A 115 10.47 -10.07 -3.26
C VAL A 115 10.71 -8.68 -2.69
N MET A 116 9.85 -7.72 -3.03
CA MET A 116 9.96 -6.31 -2.65
C MET A 116 8.58 -5.78 -2.24
N ALA A 117 8.61 -4.77 -1.40
CA ALA A 117 7.46 -4.02 -0.93
C ALA A 117 7.69 -2.53 -1.22
N TYR A 118 6.62 -1.79 -1.42
CA TYR A 118 6.66 -0.34 -1.55
C TYR A 118 5.42 0.30 -0.94
N MET A 119 5.55 1.56 -0.55
CA MET A 119 4.45 2.39 -0.07
C MET A 119 4.75 3.85 -0.36
N THR A 120 3.74 4.61 -0.74
CA THR A 120 3.83 6.07 -0.90
C THR A 120 2.75 6.72 -0.04
N TYR A 121 3.13 7.70 0.77
CA TYR A 121 2.16 8.48 1.54
C TYR A 121 1.44 9.47 0.63
N LEU A 122 0.14 9.31 0.43
CA LEU A 122 -0.73 10.19 -0.35
C LEU A 122 -1.30 11.31 0.52
N GLU A 123 -1.61 10.98 1.77
CA GLU A 123 -2.05 11.91 2.81
C GLU A 123 -1.36 11.56 4.14
N VAL A 124 -1.02 12.56 4.94
CA VAL A 124 -0.30 12.36 6.19
C VAL A 124 -1.07 12.93 7.38
N PRO A 125 -1.10 12.21 8.51
CA PRO A 125 -1.76 12.71 9.70
C PRO A 125 -0.94 13.84 10.32
N GLN A 126 -1.60 14.67 11.12
CA GLN A 126 -0.91 15.71 11.90
C GLN A 126 0.02 15.10 12.95
N LYS A 127 -0.33 13.91 13.47
CA LYS A 127 0.46 13.19 14.47
C LYS A 127 0.36 11.68 14.30
N GLY A 128 1.49 10.98 14.47
CA GLY A 128 1.60 9.53 14.34
C GLY A 128 1.71 9.09 12.87
N GLY A 129 1.33 7.84 12.58
CA GLY A 129 1.31 7.32 11.21
C GLY A 129 2.66 6.88 10.63
N GLU A 130 3.70 6.78 11.46
CA GLU A 130 5.05 6.39 11.05
C GLU A 130 5.10 4.94 10.54
N THR A 131 6.13 4.64 9.76
CA THR A 131 6.50 3.26 9.44
C THR A 131 7.79 2.91 10.16
N GLU A 132 7.76 1.81 10.91
CA GLU A 132 8.92 1.35 11.68
C GLU A 132 9.50 0.07 11.08
N PHE A 133 10.82 -0.05 11.12
CA PHE A 133 11.58 -1.22 10.72
C PHE A 133 12.39 -1.72 11.92
N LEU A 134 12.00 -2.89 12.46
CA LEU A 134 12.50 -3.35 13.76
C LEU A 134 14.00 -3.59 13.74
N HIS A 135 14.48 -4.37 12.77
CA HIS A 135 15.88 -4.80 12.72
C HIS A 135 16.84 -3.67 12.34
N GLN A 136 16.34 -2.63 11.69
CA GLN A 136 17.10 -1.44 11.30
C GLN A 136 17.09 -0.37 12.40
N SER A 137 16.34 -0.56 13.50
CA SER A 137 16.12 0.47 14.52
C SER A 137 15.70 1.81 13.91
N LEU A 138 14.84 1.73 12.88
CA LEU A 138 14.51 2.86 12.02
C LEU A 138 13.02 3.18 12.12
N ARG A 139 12.71 4.45 12.34
CA ARG A 139 11.35 5.01 12.28
C ARG A 139 11.31 6.08 11.21
N ILE A 140 10.37 5.93 10.28
CA ILE A 140 10.19 6.85 9.16
C ILE A 140 8.91 7.64 9.35
N ASP A 141 9.05 8.94 9.54
CA ASP A 141 7.92 9.86 9.61
C ASP A 141 7.17 9.94 8.26
N PRO A 142 5.84 10.11 8.29
CA PRO A 142 5.07 10.29 7.08
C PRO A 142 5.30 11.69 6.48
N PHE A 143 5.50 11.77 5.16
CA PHE A 143 5.50 13.02 4.39
C PHE A 143 4.82 12.76 3.03
N VAL A 144 3.92 13.65 2.60
CA VAL A 144 3.20 13.47 1.33
C VAL A 144 4.16 13.31 0.16
N GLY A 145 4.01 12.23 -0.61
CA GLY A 145 4.87 11.88 -1.73
C GLY A 145 6.16 11.15 -1.34
N ARG A 146 6.43 10.91 -0.06
CA ARG A 146 7.53 10.03 0.35
C ARG A 146 7.20 8.60 -0.05
N THR A 147 8.06 8.01 -0.87
CA THR A 147 7.99 6.60 -1.27
C THR A 147 9.07 5.80 -0.56
N LEU A 148 8.65 4.71 0.07
CA LEU A 148 9.51 3.72 0.70
C LEU A 148 9.53 2.47 -0.18
N ILE A 149 10.70 1.88 -0.35
CA ILE A 149 10.91 0.59 -1.04
C ILE A 149 11.83 -0.25 -0.17
N TRP A 150 11.45 -1.50 0.09
CA TRP A 150 12.23 -2.42 0.92
C TRP A 150 12.05 -3.89 0.49
N PRO A 151 13.01 -4.78 0.79
CA PRO A 151 12.85 -6.22 0.58
C PRO A 151 11.70 -6.82 1.39
N GLY A 152 10.99 -7.77 0.82
CA GLY A 152 9.84 -8.41 1.48
C GLY A 152 10.21 -9.45 2.57
N GLY A 153 11.50 -9.79 2.70
CA GLY A 153 11.95 -10.86 3.60
C GLY A 153 11.94 -10.50 5.09
N PHE A 154 12.11 -11.51 5.94
CA PHE A 154 12.11 -11.39 7.41
C PHE A 154 13.14 -10.39 7.96
N THR A 155 14.18 -10.05 7.19
CA THR A 155 15.17 -9.03 7.58
C THR A 155 14.62 -7.61 7.59
N HIS A 156 13.45 -7.37 6.99
CA HIS A 156 12.77 -6.07 6.92
C HIS A 156 11.41 -6.14 7.60
N MET A 157 11.40 -6.72 8.81
CA MET A 157 10.21 -6.75 9.64
C MET A 157 9.79 -5.32 10.00
N HIS A 158 8.55 -4.97 9.68
CA HIS A 158 8.05 -3.61 9.76
C HIS A 158 6.61 -3.57 10.28
N ARG A 159 6.15 -2.37 10.61
CA ARG A 159 4.74 -2.08 10.94
C ARG A 159 4.39 -0.64 10.57
N GLY A 160 3.10 -0.39 10.34
CA GLY A 160 2.55 0.96 10.30
C GLY A 160 2.00 1.32 11.67
N ASN A 161 2.39 2.47 12.21
CA ASN A 161 1.80 3.02 13.43
C ASN A 161 0.46 3.70 13.12
N PRO A 162 -0.49 3.69 14.06
CA PRO A 162 -1.77 4.35 13.86
C PRO A 162 -1.60 5.87 13.77
N PRO A 163 -2.42 6.56 12.95
CA PRO A 163 -2.65 7.98 13.11
C PRO A 163 -3.14 8.28 14.53
N LEU A 164 -2.54 9.27 15.19
CA LEU A 164 -3.00 9.75 16.50
C LEU A 164 -3.96 10.95 16.34
N GLU A 165 -3.74 11.75 15.30
CA GLU A 165 -4.54 12.92 14.92
C GLU A 165 -4.51 13.12 13.40
N GLY A 166 -5.68 13.09 12.75
CA GLY A 166 -5.82 13.09 11.29
C GLY A 166 -5.94 11.70 10.69
N GLU A 167 -5.92 11.64 9.36
CA GLU A 167 -6.00 10.42 8.55
C GLU A 167 -4.68 10.18 7.80
N LYS A 168 -4.42 8.93 7.44
CA LYS A 168 -3.27 8.53 6.62
C LYS A 168 -3.79 7.83 5.37
N MET A 169 -3.21 8.17 4.22
CA MET A 169 -3.42 7.47 2.96
C MET A 169 -2.11 7.13 2.28
#